data_AF-A0A843I819-F1
#
_entry.id   AF-A0A843I819-F1
#
_cell.length_a   1.000
_cell.length_b   1.000
_cell.length_c   1.000
_cell.angle_alpha   90.00
_cell.angle_beta   90.00
_cell.angle_gamma   90.00
#
_symmetry.space_group_name_H-M   'P 1'
#
loop_
_entity.id
_entity.type
_entity.pdbx_description
1 polymer ?
#
loop_
_entity_poly.entity_id
_entity_poly.type
_entity_poly.pdbx_seq_one_letter_code
_entity_poly.pdbx_strand_id
1 'polypeptide(L)' 'MIAHGTSKELIRAIEEEKNKLAPLKGRDKNLDNFIERKIKILNECLNIIKKTKKESIQIVALSKCFIIEL' A
#
# COMPACT_ATOMS: atom_id res chain seq x y z
N MET A 1 4.43 -0.62 -5.51
CA MET A 1 4.42 -1.92 -4.81
C MET A 1 3.49 -2.83 -5.58
N ILE A 2 3.96 -4.03 -5.89
CA ILE A 2 3.14 -5.14 -6.37
C ILE A 2 3.37 -6.26 -5.37
N ALA A 3 2.30 -6.83 -4.83
CA ALA A 3 2.38 -7.92 -3.86
C ALA A 3 1.19 -8.87 -4.03
N HIS A 4 1.40 -10.14 -3.74
CA HIS A 4 0.38 -11.17 -3.76
C HIS A 4 0.37 -11.93 -2.43
N GLY A 5 -0.77 -12.46 -2.04
CA GLY A 5 -0.91 -13.28 -0.84
C GLY A 5 -2.27 -13.14 -0.18
N THR A 6 -2.35 -13.61 1.05
CA THR A 6 -3.54 -13.47 1.88
C THR A 6 -3.75 -12.03 2.31
N SER A 7 -4.99 -11.67 2.65
CA SER A 7 -5.31 -10.35 3.18
C SER A 7 -4.44 -9.95 4.38
N LYS A 8 -4.08 -10.91 5.25
CA LYS A 8 -3.18 -10.64 6.40
C LYS A 8 -1.75 -10.31 5.96
N GLU A 9 -1.19 -11.08 5.03
CA GLU A 9 0.16 -10.84 4.51
C GLU A 9 0.26 -9.50 3.78
N LEU A 10 -0.77 -9.16 3.01
CA LEU A 10 -0.81 -7.90 2.27
C LEU A 10 -0.98 -6.69 3.20
N ILE A 11 -1.82 -6.79 4.23
CA ILE A 11 -1.93 -5.74 5.26
C ILE A 11 -0.56 -5.52 5.91
N ARG A 12 0.14 -6.59 6.29
CA ARG A 12 1.48 -6.50 6.88
C ARG A 12 2.48 -5.84 5.92
N ALA A 13 2.50 -6.27 4.67
CA ALA A 13 3.41 -5.71 3.65
C ALA A 13 3.15 -4.20 3.41
N ILE A 14 1.89 -3.76 3.45
CA ILE A 14 1.55 -2.34 3.34
C ILE A 14 2.04 -1.54 4.55
N GLU A 15 1.85 -2.05 5.77
CA GLU A 15 2.34 -1.36 6.98
C GLU A 15 3.87 -1.29 7.00
N GLU A 16 4.57 -2.35 6.58
CA GLU A 16 6.03 -2.34 6.43
C GLU A 16 6.49 -1.29 5.41
N GLU A 17 5.80 -1.16 4.27
CA GLU A 17 6.09 -0.13 3.28
C GLU A 17 5.88 1.29 3.83
N LYS A 18 4.77 1.53 4.56
CA LYS A 18 4.52 2.81 5.23
C LYS A 18 5.61 3.15 6.25
N ASN A 19 6.07 2.17 7.02
CA ASN A 19 7.14 2.34 8.00
C ASN A 19 8.49 2.68 7.35
N LYS A 20 8.75 2.21 6.13
CA LYS A 20 9.94 2.62 5.36
C LYS A 20 9.84 4.04 4.83
N LEU A 21 8.63 4.50 4.51
CA LEU A 21 8.38 5.86 4.00
C LEU A 21 8.38 6.93 5.10
N ALA A 22 7.92 6.60 6.31
CA ALA A 22 7.81 7.56 7.41
C ALA A 22 9.13 8.30 7.77
N PRO A 23 10.30 7.63 7.87
CA PRO A 23 11.59 8.28 8.16
C PRO A 23 12.12 9.18 7.03
N LEU A 24 11.54 9.09 5.83
CA LEU A 24 11.95 9.90 4.67
C LEU A 24 11.23 11.25 4.64
N LYS A 25 10.12 11.39 5.39
CA LYS A 25 9.37 12.64 5.48
C LYS A 25 10.21 13.72 6.16
N GLY A 26 10.22 14.93 5.59
CA GLY A 26 10.97 16.08 6.09
C GLY A 26 12.45 16.07 5.75
N ARG A 27 12.98 15.03 5.07
CA ARG A 27 14.35 15.04 4.54
C ARG A 27 14.48 15.88 3.27
N ASP A 28 13.42 15.92 2.45
CA ASP A 28 13.35 16.70 1.21
C ASP A 28 11.88 17.10 0.94
N LYS A 29 11.63 18.42 0.81
CA LYS A 29 10.29 18.97 0.55
C LYS A 29 9.68 18.48 -0.77
N ASN A 30 10.51 18.22 -1.78
CA ASN A 30 10.02 17.68 -3.06
C ASN A 30 9.61 16.21 -2.92
N LEU A 31 10.25 15.48 -2.01
CA LEU A 31 9.95 14.09 -1.70
C LEU A 31 8.70 13.95 -0.81
N ASP A 32 8.41 14.95 0.03
CA ASP A 32 7.24 14.94 0.92
C ASP A 32 5.92 14.75 0.16
N ASN A 33 5.73 15.49 -0.94
CA ASN A 33 4.55 15.35 -1.79
C ASN A 33 4.42 13.94 -2.39
N PHE A 34 5.55 13.32 -2.76
CA PHE A 34 5.58 11.95 -3.27
C PHE A 34 5.22 10.95 -2.15
N ILE A 35 5.82 11.11 -0.97
CA ILE A 35 5.58 10.25 0.19
C ILE A 35 4.11 10.32 0.60
N GLU A 36 3.52 11.52 0.68
CA GLU A 36 2.12 11.71 1.04
C GLU A 36 1.17 11.06 0.03
N ARG A 37 1.43 11.25 -1.28
CA ARG A 37 0.68 10.55 -2.34
C ARG A 37 0.80 9.03 -2.21
N LYS A 38 2.00 8.53 -1.91
CA LYS A 38 2.25 7.09 -1.76
C LYS A 38 1.51 6.52 -0.56
N ILE A 39 1.57 7.17 0.59
CA ILE A 39 0.84 6.79 1.82
C ILE A 39 -0.67 6.78 1.56
N LYS A 40 -1.19 7.77 0.83
CA LYS A 40 -2.61 7.81 0.45
C LYS A 40 -3.01 6.57 -0.34
N ILE A 41 -2.25 6.20 -1.37
CA ILE A 41 -2.50 5.00 -2.19
C ILE A 41 -2.43 3.72 -1.33
N LEU A 42 -1.47 3.64 -0.41
CA LEU A 42 -1.33 2.50 0.50
C LEU A 42 -2.53 2.37 1.46
N ASN A 43 -3.05 3.48 1.97
CA ASN A 43 -4.27 3.49 2.80
C ASN A 43 -5.51 3.11 1.98
N GLU A 44 -5.61 3.53 0.72
CA GLU A 44 -6.66 3.06 -0.19
C GLU A 44 -6.59 1.53 -0.35
N CYS A 45 -5.39 0.96 -0.55
CA CYS A 45 -5.22 -0.49 -0.62
C CYS A 45 -5.66 -1.21 0.65
N LEU A 46 -5.27 -0.71 1.83
CA LEU A 46 -5.70 -1.31 3.11
C LEU A 46 -7.23 -1.35 3.23
N ASN A 47 -7.92 -0.28 2.83
CA ASN A 47 -9.36 -0.22 2.90
C ASN A 47 -10.04 -1.21 1.95
N ILE A 48 -9.48 -1.43 0.76
CA ILE A 48 -10.04 -2.39 -0.19
C ILE A 48 -9.75 -3.83 0.29
N ILE A 49 -8.51 -4.14 0.72
CA ILE A 49 -8.15 -5.48 1.24
C ILE A 49 -9.06 -5.88 2.42
N LYS A 50 -9.34 -4.95 3.34
CA LYS A 50 -10.25 -5.21 4.48
C LYS A 50 -11.68 -5.54 4.07
N LYS A 51 -12.12 -5.10 2.88
CA LYS A 51 -13.46 -5.37 2.33
C LYS A 51 -13.47 -6.63 1.46
N THR A 52 -12.33 -7.07 0.96
CA THR A 52 -12.18 -8.25 0.13
C THR A 52 -12.25 -9.52 0.98
N LYS A 53 -13.17 -10.44 0.64
CA LYS A 53 -13.37 -11.73 1.33
C LYS A 53 -12.59 -12.89 0.69
N LYS A 54 -11.82 -12.64 -0.36
CA LYS A 54 -11.04 -13.66 -1.07
C LYS A 54 -9.81 -14.05 -0.27
N GLU A 55 -9.46 -15.34 -0.33
CA GLU A 55 -8.32 -15.88 0.42
C GLU A 55 -6.98 -15.46 -0.17
N SER A 56 -6.90 -15.30 -1.49
CA SER A 56 -5.71 -14.85 -2.21
C SER A 56 -6.07 -13.71 -3.15
N ILE A 57 -5.29 -12.64 -3.09
CA ILE A 57 -5.42 -11.48 -3.97
C ILE A 57 -4.03 -10.92 -4.31
N GLN A 58 -3.95 -10.23 -5.43
CA GLN A 58 -2.79 -9.43 -5.81
C GLN A 58 -3.14 -7.95 -5.77
N ILE A 59 -2.25 -7.15 -5.20
CA ILE A 59 -2.37 -5.69 -5.17
C ILE A 59 -1.34 -5.04 -6.08
N VAL A 60 -1.76 -3.98 -6.77
CA VAL A 60 -0.90 -3.09 -7.55
C VAL A 60 -1.09 -1.68 -7.03
N ALA A 61 -0.10 -1.16 -6.30
CA ALA A 61 -0.06 0.16 -5.69
C ALA A 61 1.03 1.01 -6.36
N LEU A 62 0.72 1.51 -7.56
CA LEU A 62 1.61 2.37 -8.36
C LEU A 62 1.14 3.83 -8.30
N SER A 63 0.08 4.16 -9.04
CA SER A 63 -0.61 5.46 -9.06
C SER A 63 -1.95 5.45 -8.35
N LYS A 64 -2.60 4.28 -8.33
CA LYS A 64 -3.83 3.95 -7.61
C LYS A 64 -3.68 2.55 -7.02
N CYS A 65 -4.61 2.17 -6.16
CA CYS A 65 -4.72 0.79 -5.73
C CYS A 65 -5.60 -0.02 -6.68
N PHE A 66 -5.05 -1.09 -7.24
CA PHE A 66 -5.82 -2.11 -7.95
C PHE A 66 -5.73 -3.43 -7.20
N ILE A 67 -6.85 -4.13 -7.09
CA ILE A 67 -6.91 -5.51 -6.59
C ILE A 67 -7.27 -6.41 -7.76
N ILE A 68 -6.46 -7.44 -7.93
CA ILE A 68 -6.67 -8.52 -8.88
C ILE A 68 -7.04 -9.75 -8.05
N GLU A 69 -8.25 -10.26 -8.25
CA GLU A 69 -8.67 -11.52 -7.67
C GLU A 69 -8.04 -12.66 -8.48
N LEU A 70 -7.44 -13.62 -7.78
CA LEU A 70 -6.80 -14.80 -8.36
C LEU A 70 -7.64 -16.06 -8.11
#